data_AF-A0A1G5RJX7-F1
#
_entry.id   AF-A0A1G5RJX7-F1
#
_cell.length_a   1.000
_cell.length_b   1.000
_cell.length_c   1.000
_cell.angle_alpha   90.00
_cell.angle_beta   90.00
_cell.angle_gamma   90.00
#
_symmetry.space_group_name_H-M   'P 1'
#
loop_
_entity.id
_entity.type
_entity.pdbx_description
1 polymer ?
#
loop_
_entity_poly.entity_id
_entity_poly.type
_entity_poly.pdbx_seq_one_letter_code
_entity_poly.pdbx_strand_id
1 'polypeptide(L)'
;MAGALKELEDFEAYADAEITKLALWGQPVRSILSLIYLSADGQYVGTRFKRNGQRDDEVGTAMITRMSYVFRLFPKCPRVTGADIDDALSVVDEKFGQDIKQLLGYAHFCEVMPLARRGFFSVDRLPSAFKLSHPSKDFMRHEENDILMSEMVLPHDLAPPPYPIENCKRMVKAWPNLPGDALSEVLKGAFDHYIGNVFELPLLSDDAFEEAFEFSREDFIRFRAALMAYADFCLGMADAAELLSARAFTRPRRLKLQKEVREWASPLLNRNHIIGMATGLSGVKPDTAERIADVFTIDLDKLEGTGAGEGFFPPFLRLSDALLFSPHAVKRTMPERNLLYTIARTDKTKLNNVVSSHLEPALLEDAAQFLESLPGVEVRKNVNWEKGELDLLAYHEASNSAFQVQAKAGVPPQGARMVAQVETRTLEAVTQIRRFLELRAEERDTICSTAIGRKVSGVVWSSGVLVRTCLGTERAWDALGDCVPLNLVLLRSAIGGLSKVTDFTFASIGEAVEAELASLRAAAVRGWERKSFTLFGEKIELPLLNLDYAKIVAFRDGAT
;
A
#
# COMPACT_ATOMS: atom_id res chain seq x y z
N MET A 1 28.45 -16.48 -12.43
CA MET A 1 27.40 -15.58 -11.92
C MET A 1 26.86 -14.63 -12.99
N ALA A 2 27.68 -13.90 -13.77
CA ALA A 2 27.17 -12.99 -14.82
C ALA A 2 26.34 -13.67 -15.94
N GLY A 3 26.58 -14.96 -16.23
CA GLY A 3 25.84 -15.70 -17.28
C GLY A 3 24.36 -15.96 -16.96
N ALA A 4 24.05 -16.37 -15.73
CA ALA A 4 22.68 -16.75 -15.35
C ALA A 4 21.73 -15.55 -15.24
N LEU A 5 22.24 -14.38 -14.80
CA LEU A 5 21.47 -13.13 -14.85
C LEU A 5 21.19 -12.73 -16.30
N LYS A 6 22.19 -12.85 -17.18
CA LYS A 6 22.01 -12.55 -18.61
C LYS A 6 20.97 -13.46 -19.26
N GLU A 7 20.98 -14.76 -18.92
CA GLU A 7 19.94 -15.70 -19.37
C GLU A 7 18.54 -15.33 -18.85
N LEU A 8 18.43 -14.81 -17.62
CA LEU A 8 17.17 -14.31 -17.08
C LEU A 8 16.69 -13.04 -17.81
N GLU A 9 17.59 -12.13 -18.17
CA GLU A 9 17.29 -10.95 -19.01
C GLU A 9 16.85 -11.33 -20.43
N ASP A 10 17.50 -12.34 -21.02
CA ASP A 10 17.08 -12.85 -22.33
C ASP A 10 15.71 -13.54 -22.24
N PHE A 11 15.41 -14.22 -21.13
CA PHE A 11 14.07 -14.73 -20.84
C PHE A 11 13.05 -13.60 -20.60
N GLU A 12 13.42 -12.49 -19.96
CA GLU A 12 12.56 -11.30 -19.81
C GLU A 12 12.11 -10.79 -21.18
N ALA A 13 13.05 -10.59 -22.11
CA ALA A 13 12.72 -10.16 -23.47
C ALA A 13 11.81 -11.15 -24.22
N TYR A 14 12.01 -12.46 -24.02
CA TYR A 14 11.12 -13.48 -24.56
C TYR A 14 9.72 -13.41 -23.94
N ALA A 15 9.62 -13.30 -22.62
CA ALA A 15 8.36 -13.22 -21.91
C ALA A 15 7.56 -11.96 -22.29
N ASP A 16 8.23 -10.82 -22.47
CA ASP A 16 7.64 -9.58 -22.97
C ASP A 16 7.07 -9.73 -24.39
N ALA A 17 7.69 -10.55 -25.24
CA ALA A 17 7.16 -10.84 -26.56
C ALA A 17 5.96 -11.81 -26.49
N GLU A 18 6.07 -12.89 -25.73
CA GLU A 18 5.05 -13.94 -25.64
C GLU A 18 3.77 -13.48 -24.93
N ILE A 19 3.89 -12.63 -23.88
CA ILE A 19 2.72 -12.13 -23.18
C ILE A 19 1.78 -11.43 -24.16
N THR A 20 2.29 -10.69 -25.15
CA THR A 20 1.47 -9.97 -26.11
C THR A 20 0.72 -10.86 -27.11
N LYS A 21 1.08 -12.15 -27.20
CA LYS A 21 0.52 -13.13 -28.13
C LYS A 21 -0.57 -14.01 -27.51
N LEU A 22 -0.82 -13.89 -26.21
CA LEU A 22 -1.86 -14.68 -25.55
C LEU A 22 -3.23 -14.45 -26.21
N ALA A 23 -3.97 -15.54 -26.41
CA ALA A 23 -5.29 -15.49 -27.05
C ALA A 23 -6.29 -14.72 -26.18
N LEU A 24 -6.04 -14.63 -24.87
CA LEU A 24 -6.84 -13.87 -23.92
C LEU A 24 -7.05 -12.41 -24.35
N TRP A 25 -6.10 -11.78 -25.05
CA TRP A 25 -6.26 -10.37 -25.48
C TRP A 25 -7.35 -10.18 -26.54
N GLY A 26 -7.73 -11.24 -27.25
CA GLY A 26 -8.89 -11.23 -28.14
C GLY A 26 -10.24 -11.36 -27.42
N GLN A 27 -10.23 -11.60 -26.10
CA GLN A 27 -11.42 -11.81 -25.29
C GLN A 27 -11.83 -10.53 -24.57
N PRO A 28 -13.12 -10.38 -24.20
CA PRO A 28 -13.59 -9.17 -23.53
C PRO A 28 -12.84 -8.88 -22.24
N VAL A 29 -12.49 -7.61 -22.01
CA VAL A 29 -11.76 -7.20 -20.79
C VAL A 29 -12.53 -7.51 -19.51
N ARG A 30 -13.87 -7.44 -19.56
CA ARG A 30 -14.74 -7.85 -18.44
C ARG A 30 -14.48 -9.31 -18.05
N SER A 31 -14.39 -10.23 -19.01
CA SER A 31 -14.17 -11.65 -18.76
C SER A 31 -12.85 -11.91 -18.02
N ILE A 32 -11.78 -11.24 -18.45
CA ILE A 32 -10.44 -11.36 -17.87
C ILE A 32 -10.45 -10.87 -16.42
N LEU A 33 -10.87 -9.63 -16.19
CA LEU A 33 -10.84 -9.02 -14.86
C LEU A 33 -11.84 -9.65 -13.91
N SER A 34 -13.03 -10.03 -14.37
CA SER A 34 -13.99 -10.74 -13.54
C SER A 34 -13.44 -12.08 -13.05
N LEU A 35 -12.75 -12.85 -13.90
CA LEU A 35 -12.14 -14.11 -13.44
C LEU A 35 -11.03 -13.86 -12.40
N ILE A 36 -10.23 -12.80 -12.59
CA ILE A 36 -9.18 -12.41 -11.63
C ILE A 36 -9.80 -11.98 -10.30
N TYR A 37 -10.82 -11.14 -10.32
CA TYR A 37 -11.52 -10.65 -9.13
C TYR A 37 -12.21 -11.78 -8.37
N LEU A 38 -12.86 -12.71 -9.06
CA LEU A 38 -13.46 -13.90 -8.45
C LEU A 38 -12.40 -14.84 -7.86
N SER A 39 -11.25 -14.95 -8.51
CA SER A 39 -10.13 -15.74 -7.98
C SER A 39 -9.52 -15.09 -6.73
N ALA A 40 -9.39 -13.76 -6.72
CA ALA A 40 -8.94 -12.99 -5.57
C ALA A 40 -9.94 -13.07 -4.40
N ASP A 41 -11.25 -12.91 -4.65
CA ASP A 41 -12.32 -13.12 -3.66
C ASP A 41 -12.20 -14.51 -3.02
N GLY A 42 -11.93 -15.54 -3.82
CA GLY A 42 -11.66 -16.89 -3.33
C GLY A 42 -10.51 -16.97 -2.33
N GLN A 43 -9.46 -16.16 -2.47
CA GLN A 43 -8.37 -16.10 -1.50
C GLN A 43 -8.77 -15.38 -0.21
N TYR A 44 -9.55 -14.29 -0.32
CA TYR A 44 -10.02 -13.55 0.86
C TYR A 44 -10.97 -14.35 1.75
N VAL A 45 -11.89 -15.11 1.15
CA VAL A 45 -12.93 -15.80 1.94
C VAL A 45 -12.58 -17.23 2.33
N GLY A 46 -11.51 -17.80 1.77
CA GLY A 46 -11.13 -19.21 1.99
C GLY A 46 -11.92 -20.14 1.07
N THR A 47 -12.17 -19.68 -0.16
CA THR A 47 -12.98 -20.23 -1.24
C THR A 47 -14.50 -20.20 -1.01
N ARG A 48 -15.23 -20.10 -2.12
CA ARG A 48 -16.71 -20.10 -2.15
C ARG A 48 -17.26 -21.52 -2.34
N PHE A 49 -18.50 -21.72 -1.91
CA PHE A 49 -19.34 -22.90 -2.08
C PHE A 49 -18.81 -24.16 -1.39
N LYS A 50 -18.35 -24.02 -0.14
CA LYS A 50 -17.79 -25.11 0.69
C LYS A 50 -16.61 -25.84 0.06
N ARG A 51 -15.84 -25.14 -0.77
CA ARG A 51 -14.52 -25.62 -1.16
C ARG A 51 -13.61 -25.48 0.06
N ASN A 52 -12.68 -26.41 0.23
CA ASN A 52 -11.72 -26.37 1.33
C ASN A 52 -10.51 -25.57 0.86
N GLY A 53 -10.52 -24.27 1.12
CA GLY A 53 -9.38 -23.37 0.89
C GLY A 53 -8.99 -22.65 2.17
N GLN A 54 -7.70 -22.32 2.29
CA GLN A 54 -7.25 -21.40 3.33
C GLN A 54 -7.40 -19.96 2.85
N ARG A 55 -7.66 -19.05 3.79
CA ARG A 55 -7.65 -17.61 3.50
C ARG A 55 -6.22 -17.14 3.30
N ASP A 56 -6.02 -16.33 2.27
CA ASP A 56 -4.73 -15.73 1.95
C ASP A 56 -4.96 -14.33 1.34
N ASP A 57 -5.11 -13.36 2.24
CA ASP A 57 -5.34 -11.97 1.89
C ASP A 57 -4.21 -11.35 1.08
N GLU A 58 -2.97 -11.81 1.28
CA GLU A 58 -1.80 -11.33 0.56
C GLU A 58 -1.87 -11.77 -0.91
N VAL A 59 -2.13 -13.05 -1.16
CA VAL A 59 -2.30 -13.55 -2.53
C VAL A 59 -3.49 -12.89 -3.20
N GLY A 60 -4.63 -12.73 -2.51
CA GLY A 60 -5.80 -12.03 -3.03
C GLY A 60 -5.49 -10.58 -3.44
N THR A 61 -4.69 -9.87 -2.63
CA THR A 61 -4.26 -8.49 -2.93
C THR A 61 -3.33 -8.47 -4.12
N ALA A 62 -2.32 -9.33 -4.10
CA ALA A 62 -1.30 -9.42 -5.14
C ALA A 62 -1.89 -9.75 -6.51
N MET A 63 -2.93 -10.58 -6.59
CA MET A 63 -3.62 -10.88 -7.84
C MET A 63 -4.23 -9.62 -8.48
N ILE A 64 -4.75 -8.70 -7.67
CA ILE A 64 -5.39 -7.46 -8.13
C ILE A 64 -4.31 -6.41 -8.44
N THR A 65 -3.44 -6.12 -7.48
CA THR A 65 -2.44 -5.04 -7.58
C THR A 65 -1.45 -5.26 -8.72
N ARG A 66 -1.06 -6.51 -9.00
CA ARG A 66 -0.16 -6.85 -10.10
C ARG A 66 -0.76 -6.59 -11.48
N MET A 67 -2.08 -6.37 -11.60
CA MET A 67 -2.65 -5.96 -12.89
C MET A 67 -2.13 -4.59 -13.35
N SER A 68 -1.58 -3.79 -12.43
CA SER A 68 -0.83 -2.57 -12.75
C SER A 68 0.41 -2.78 -13.63
N TYR A 69 0.93 -4.00 -13.76
CA TYR A 69 2.07 -4.30 -14.65
C TYR A 69 1.62 -4.64 -16.08
N VAL A 70 0.36 -5.01 -16.27
CA VAL A 70 -0.17 -5.52 -17.54
C VAL A 70 -1.33 -4.68 -18.10
N PHE A 71 -1.77 -3.65 -17.37
CA PHE A 71 -2.93 -2.85 -17.75
C PHE A 71 -2.83 -2.19 -19.14
N ARG A 72 -1.60 -1.92 -19.61
CA ARG A 72 -1.33 -1.39 -20.95
C ARG A 72 -1.70 -2.35 -22.08
N LEU A 73 -1.96 -3.63 -21.77
CA LEU A 73 -2.41 -4.63 -22.74
C LEU A 73 -3.94 -4.69 -22.84
N PHE A 74 -4.70 -4.20 -21.84
CA PHE A 74 -6.16 -4.22 -21.85
C PHE A 74 -6.83 -3.42 -22.99
N PRO A 75 -6.25 -2.36 -23.58
CA PRO A 75 -6.84 -1.72 -24.77
C PRO A 75 -6.96 -2.64 -25.99
N LYS A 76 -6.23 -3.76 -26.04
CA LYS A 76 -6.34 -4.76 -27.11
C LYS A 76 -7.63 -5.58 -27.01
N CYS A 77 -8.23 -5.64 -25.82
CA CYS A 77 -9.43 -6.42 -25.55
C CYS A 77 -10.70 -5.73 -26.07
N PRO A 78 -11.67 -6.50 -26.61
CA PRO A 78 -13.02 -6.01 -26.79
C PRO A 78 -13.62 -5.48 -25.48
N ARG A 79 -14.45 -4.43 -25.60
CA ARG A 79 -15.15 -3.81 -24.46
C ARG A 79 -16.58 -4.33 -24.28
N VAL A 80 -16.88 -5.49 -24.86
CA VAL A 80 -18.19 -6.13 -24.73
C VAL A 80 -18.40 -6.51 -23.25
N THR A 81 -19.51 -6.08 -22.68
CA THR A 81 -19.84 -6.38 -21.29
C THR A 81 -20.59 -7.70 -21.18
N GLY A 82 -21.53 -7.99 -22.09
CA GLY A 82 -22.45 -9.12 -21.95
C GLY A 82 -23.61 -8.83 -20.99
N ALA A 83 -24.66 -9.65 -21.05
CA ALA A 83 -25.90 -9.42 -20.30
C ALA A 83 -25.72 -9.58 -18.78
N ASP A 84 -24.83 -10.49 -18.37
CA ASP A 84 -24.57 -10.85 -16.99
C ASP A 84 -23.19 -11.53 -16.82
N ILE A 85 -22.84 -11.92 -15.59
CA ILE A 85 -21.54 -12.54 -15.29
C ILE A 85 -21.37 -13.93 -15.90
N ASP A 86 -22.44 -14.69 -16.13
CA ASP A 86 -22.35 -16.00 -16.80
C ASP A 86 -22.08 -15.83 -18.29
N ASP A 87 -22.72 -14.85 -18.93
CA ASP A 87 -22.45 -14.47 -20.31
C ASP A 87 -21.01 -13.96 -20.46
N ALA A 88 -20.56 -13.07 -19.57
CA ALA A 88 -19.19 -12.57 -19.56
C ALA A 88 -18.15 -13.69 -19.38
N LEU A 89 -18.45 -14.71 -18.58
CA LEU A 89 -17.54 -15.84 -18.33
C LEU A 89 -17.76 -17.01 -19.30
N SER A 90 -18.64 -16.89 -20.30
CA SER A 90 -18.93 -17.96 -21.27
C SER A 90 -17.73 -18.33 -22.15
N VAL A 91 -16.77 -17.40 -22.29
CA VAL A 91 -15.50 -17.58 -23.02
C VAL A 91 -14.43 -18.33 -22.22
N VAL A 92 -14.69 -18.63 -20.94
CA VAL A 92 -13.70 -19.28 -20.07
C VAL A 92 -13.67 -20.77 -20.34
N ASP A 93 -12.63 -21.20 -21.05
CA ASP A 93 -12.29 -22.60 -21.28
C ASP A 93 -10.92 -22.94 -20.64
N GLU A 94 -10.41 -24.15 -20.91
CA GLU A 94 -9.10 -24.57 -20.39
C GLU A 94 -7.96 -23.67 -20.90
N LYS A 95 -8.02 -23.25 -22.18
CA LYS A 95 -6.99 -22.41 -22.78
C LYS A 95 -6.99 -21.01 -22.16
N PHE A 96 -8.18 -20.43 -21.94
CA PHE A 96 -8.34 -19.18 -21.21
C PHE A 96 -7.76 -19.29 -19.79
N GLY A 97 -8.06 -20.38 -19.08
CA GLY A 97 -7.51 -20.64 -17.75
C GLY A 97 -5.98 -20.76 -17.74
N GLN A 98 -5.38 -21.38 -18.77
CA GLN A 98 -3.93 -21.44 -18.92
C GLN A 98 -3.33 -20.06 -19.21
N ASP A 99 -3.95 -19.29 -20.09
CA ASP A 99 -3.51 -17.93 -20.44
C ASP A 99 -3.58 -16.99 -19.24
N ILE A 100 -4.60 -17.11 -18.38
CA ILE A 100 -4.71 -16.34 -17.12
C ILE A 100 -3.59 -16.70 -16.14
N LYS A 101 -3.19 -17.98 -16.06
CA LYS A 101 -2.01 -18.37 -15.25
C LYS A 101 -0.73 -17.74 -15.79
N GLN A 102 -0.55 -17.69 -17.12
CA GLN A 102 0.59 -17.01 -17.73
C GLN A 102 0.56 -15.50 -17.46
N LEU A 103 -0.62 -14.87 -17.54
CA LEU A 103 -0.81 -13.46 -17.22
C LEU A 103 -0.39 -13.14 -15.79
N LEU A 104 -0.87 -13.91 -14.81
CA LEU A 104 -0.52 -13.74 -13.39
C LEU A 104 0.98 -14.00 -13.14
N GLY A 105 1.54 -15.04 -13.79
CA GLY A 105 2.97 -15.33 -13.73
C GLY A 105 3.82 -14.19 -14.30
N TYR A 106 3.43 -13.63 -15.44
CA TYR A 106 4.11 -12.50 -16.07
C TYR A 106 4.01 -11.23 -15.21
N ALA A 107 2.82 -10.94 -14.68
CA ALA A 107 2.61 -9.79 -13.82
C ALA A 107 3.45 -9.87 -12.53
N HIS A 108 3.62 -11.06 -11.95
CA HIS A 108 4.54 -11.27 -10.84
C HIS A 108 6.01 -11.18 -11.28
N PHE A 109 6.36 -11.68 -12.46
CA PHE A 109 7.70 -11.55 -13.01
C PHE A 109 8.11 -10.08 -13.22
N CYS A 110 7.19 -9.22 -13.68
CA CYS A 110 7.40 -7.78 -13.82
C CYS A 110 7.75 -7.07 -12.50
N GLU A 111 7.23 -7.58 -11.38
CA GLU A 111 7.55 -7.08 -10.03
C GLU A 111 8.95 -7.53 -9.58
N VAL A 112 9.33 -8.76 -9.91
CA VAL A 112 10.58 -9.40 -9.46
C VAL A 112 11.80 -8.97 -10.30
N MET A 113 11.64 -8.87 -11.62
CA MET A 113 12.77 -8.68 -12.53
C MET A 113 13.55 -7.37 -12.31
N PRO A 114 12.90 -6.22 -12.02
CA PRO A 114 13.61 -5.01 -11.63
C PRO A 114 14.53 -5.19 -10.41
N LEU A 115 14.15 -6.03 -9.44
CA LEU A 115 14.96 -6.33 -8.25
C LEU A 115 16.18 -7.19 -8.65
N ALA A 116 15.97 -8.20 -9.48
CA ALA A 116 17.06 -9.04 -10.00
C ALA A 116 18.12 -8.22 -10.76
N ARG A 117 17.71 -7.33 -11.67
CA ARG A 117 18.64 -6.44 -12.41
C ARG A 117 19.44 -5.50 -11.51
N ARG A 118 18.89 -5.14 -10.36
CA ARG A 118 19.55 -4.28 -9.37
C ARG A 118 20.48 -5.06 -8.42
N GLY A 119 20.60 -6.38 -8.59
CA GLY A 119 21.50 -7.20 -7.79
C GLY A 119 20.93 -7.67 -6.46
N PHE A 120 19.61 -7.55 -6.25
CA PHE A 120 18.95 -7.95 -4.99
C PHE A 120 18.88 -9.45 -4.83
N PHE A 121 19.05 -10.17 -5.94
CA PHE A 121 19.11 -11.61 -5.95
C PHE A 121 20.38 -12.05 -6.67
N SER A 122 21.07 -13.01 -6.08
CA SER A 122 21.93 -13.92 -6.83
C SER A 122 21.05 -14.84 -7.67
N VAL A 123 21.34 -14.93 -8.97
CA VAL A 123 20.58 -15.73 -9.93
C VAL A 123 21.38 -16.96 -10.32
N ASP A 124 20.80 -18.13 -10.09
CA ASP A 124 21.31 -19.42 -10.55
C ASP A 124 20.40 -19.98 -11.65
N ARG A 125 21.01 -20.46 -12.74
CA ARG A 125 20.30 -21.24 -13.77
C ARG A 125 20.30 -22.72 -13.39
N LEU A 126 19.11 -23.32 -13.38
CA LEU A 126 18.87 -24.77 -13.32
C LEU A 126 18.26 -25.22 -14.66
N PRO A 127 18.27 -26.54 -14.98
CA PRO A 127 17.88 -27.04 -16.31
C PRO A 127 16.51 -26.57 -16.86
N SER A 128 15.57 -26.19 -16.00
CA SER A 128 14.27 -25.59 -16.39
C SER A 128 13.76 -24.62 -15.32
N ALA A 129 14.69 -23.95 -14.64
CA ALA A 129 14.33 -22.99 -13.62
C ALA A 129 15.38 -21.90 -13.44
N PHE A 130 14.93 -20.73 -12.99
CA PHE A 130 15.77 -19.71 -12.40
C PHE A 130 15.55 -19.73 -10.89
N LYS A 131 16.65 -19.79 -10.14
CA LYS A 131 16.62 -19.73 -8.69
C LYS A 131 17.24 -18.42 -8.25
N LEU A 132 16.42 -17.59 -7.62
CA LEU A 132 16.80 -16.34 -7.00
C LEU A 132 17.09 -16.61 -5.52
N SER A 133 18.15 -16.00 -4.99
CA SER A 133 18.54 -16.13 -3.58
C SER A 133 19.18 -14.83 -3.10
N HIS A 134 19.00 -14.50 -1.82
CA HIS A 134 19.64 -13.30 -1.27
C HIS A 134 21.17 -13.40 -1.37
N PRO A 135 21.87 -12.30 -1.70
CA PRO A 135 23.33 -12.30 -1.85
C PRO A 135 24.08 -12.60 -0.55
N SER A 136 23.55 -12.18 0.60
CA SER A 136 24.19 -12.30 1.90
C SER A 136 23.17 -12.39 3.03
N LYS A 137 23.63 -12.72 4.24
CA LYS A 137 22.78 -12.67 5.45
C LYS A 137 22.49 -11.24 5.90
N ASP A 138 23.39 -10.31 5.62
CA ASP A 138 23.21 -8.90 5.97
C ASP A 138 22.13 -8.28 5.09
N PHE A 139 22.13 -8.59 3.78
CA PHE A 139 21.06 -8.25 2.85
C PHE A 139 19.70 -8.72 3.37
N MET A 140 19.62 -9.99 3.81
CA MET A 140 18.39 -10.56 4.36
C MET A 140 17.88 -9.76 5.56
N ARG A 141 18.77 -9.38 6.48
CA ARG A 141 18.41 -8.60 7.66
C ARG A 141 17.95 -7.19 7.28
N HIS A 142 18.60 -6.55 6.32
CA HIS A 142 18.20 -5.23 5.82
C HIS A 142 16.85 -5.28 5.12
N GLU A 143 16.59 -6.29 4.30
CA GLU A 143 15.30 -6.47 3.64
C GLU A 143 14.17 -6.77 4.65
N GLU A 144 14.42 -7.61 5.66
CA GLU A 144 13.46 -7.83 6.76
C GLU A 144 13.09 -6.52 7.45
N ASN A 145 14.08 -5.71 7.83
CA ASN A 145 13.85 -4.44 8.49
C ASN A 145 13.10 -3.44 7.57
N ASP A 146 13.47 -3.36 6.28
CA ASP A 146 12.83 -2.45 5.32
C ASP A 146 11.36 -2.81 5.05
N ILE A 147 11.07 -4.12 4.95
CA ILE A 147 9.70 -4.62 4.84
C ILE A 147 8.90 -4.28 6.10
N LEU A 148 9.43 -4.54 7.30
CA LEU A 148 8.74 -4.21 8.55
C LEU A 148 8.45 -2.71 8.69
N MET A 149 9.42 -1.85 8.34
CA MET A 149 9.24 -0.39 8.30
C MET A 149 8.16 0.03 7.31
N SER A 150 8.07 -0.63 6.15
CA SER A 150 7.04 -0.37 5.15
C SER A 150 5.64 -0.79 5.63
N GLU A 151 5.52 -2.00 6.17
CA GLU A 151 4.24 -2.60 6.56
C GLU A 151 3.62 -1.88 7.77
N MET A 152 4.42 -1.42 8.74
CA MET A 152 3.90 -0.74 9.93
C MET A 152 3.26 0.62 9.65
N VAL A 153 3.52 1.24 8.50
CA VAL A 153 2.92 2.53 8.12
C VAL A 153 1.76 2.40 7.14
N LEU A 154 1.36 1.16 6.78
CA LEU A 154 0.26 0.96 5.85
C LEU A 154 -1.09 1.28 6.51
N PRO A 155 -2.04 1.87 5.76
CA PRO A 155 -3.41 2.06 6.21
C PRO A 155 -4.08 0.74 6.59
N HIS A 156 -4.94 0.77 7.61
CA HIS A 156 -5.69 -0.41 8.06
C HIS A 156 -6.93 -0.04 8.85
N ASP A 157 -7.80 -1.03 9.06
CA ASP A 157 -8.97 -0.93 9.92
C ASP A 157 -8.57 -1.23 11.39
N LEU A 158 -8.94 -0.34 12.32
CA LEU A 158 -8.69 -0.51 13.76
C LEU A 158 -9.55 -1.64 14.38
N ALA A 159 -10.76 -1.79 13.86
CA ALA A 159 -11.68 -2.88 14.19
C ALA A 159 -12.35 -3.42 12.92
N PRO A 160 -12.82 -4.68 12.89
CA PRO A 160 -13.56 -5.19 11.75
C PRO A 160 -14.91 -4.48 11.57
N PRO A 161 -15.40 -4.34 10.32
CA PRO A 161 -16.69 -3.71 10.04
C PRO A 161 -17.87 -4.53 10.56
N PRO A 162 -19.03 -3.89 10.79
CA PRO A 162 -20.26 -4.61 11.15
C PRO A 162 -20.66 -5.58 10.04
N TYR A 163 -21.20 -6.75 10.42
CA TYR A 163 -21.60 -7.79 9.49
C TYR A 163 -23.10 -8.12 9.59
N PRO A 164 -24.00 -7.25 9.06
CA PRO A 164 -25.45 -7.39 9.17
C PRO A 164 -26.02 -8.42 8.17
N ILE A 165 -25.60 -9.69 8.30
CA ILE A 165 -25.88 -10.76 7.34
C ILE A 165 -27.38 -11.06 7.17
N GLU A 166 -28.21 -10.85 8.20
CA GLU A 166 -29.66 -11.08 8.10
C GLU A 166 -30.34 -10.04 7.21
N ASN A 167 -29.90 -8.78 7.25
CA ASN A 167 -30.38 -7.75 6.32
C ASN A 167 -29.94 -8.05 4.89
N CYS A 168 -28.71 -8.52 4.69
CA CYS A 168 -28.24 -8.98 3.37
C CYS A 168 -29.09 -10.16 2.84
N LYS A 169 -29.45 -11.13 3.70
CA LYS A 169 -30.37 -12.22 3.31
C LYS A 169 -31.76 -11.73 2.94
N ARG A 170 -32.30 -10.72 3.65
CA ARG A 170 -33.59 -10.08 3.30
C ARG A 170 -33.49 -9.44 1.91
N MET A 171 -32.42 -8.71 1.65
CA MET A 171 -32.14 -8.04 0.38
C MET A 171 -32.01 -9.03 -0.79
N VAL A 172 -31.19 -10.09 -0.66
CA VAL A 172 -31.05 -11.12 -1.72
C VAL A 172 -32.39 -11.81 -2.05
N LYS A 173 -33.26 -12.03 -1.05
CA LYS A 173 -34.58 -12.63 -1.30
C LYS A 173 -35.55 -11.71 -2.05
N ALA A 174 -35.40 -10.40 -1.87
CA ALA A 174 -36.27 -9.38 -2.45
C ALA A 174 -35.71 -8.78 -3.77
N TRP A 175 -34.46 -9.12 -4.12
CA TRP A 175 -33.78 -8.66 -5.34
C TRP A 175 -34.64 -8.87 -6.60
N PRO A 176 -34.81 -7.84 -7.47
CA PRO A 176 -34.08 -6.56 -7.50
C PRO A 176 -34.66 -5.43 -6.62
N ASN A 177 -35.78 -5.65 -5.93
CA ASN A 177 -36.45 -4.60 -5.15
C ASN A 177 -35.96 -4.63 -3.69
N LEU A 178 -34.89 -3.90 -3.42
CA LEU A 178 -34.26 -3.85 -2.09
C LEU A 178 -35.16 -3.17 -1.05
N PRO A 179 -35.38 -3.78 0.14
CA PRO A 179 -35.99 -3.10 1.27
C PRO A 179 -35.12 -1.93 1.72
N GLY A 180 -35.67 -0.71 1.67
CA GLY A 180 -34.92 0.52 1.95
C GLY A 180 -34.40 0.63 3.39
N ASP A 181 -35.12 0.05 4.35
CA ASP A 181 -34.70 -0.06 5.75
C ASP A 181 -33.43 -0.91 5.88
N ALA A 182 -33.43 -2.10 5.27
CA ALA A 182 -32.30 -3.02 5.32
C ALA A 182 -31.07 -2.44 4.59
N LEU A 183 -31.28 -1.81 3.42
CA LEU A 183 -30.21 -1.16 2.66
C LEU A 183 -29.58 -0.01 3.46
N SER A 184 -30.42 0.84 4.06
CA SER A 184 -29.98 1.97 4.88
C SER A 184 -29.15 1.50 6.08
N GLU A 185 -29.62 0.49 6.81
CA GLU A 185 -28.91 -0.04 7.99
C GLU A 185 -27.53 -0.62 7.61
N VAL A 186 -27.45 -1.38 6.51
CA VAL A 186 -26.17 -1.96 6.04
C VAL A 186 -25.18 -0.87 5.61
N LEU A 187 -25.61 0.05 4.74
CA LEU A 187 -24.74 1.09 4.22
C LEU A 187 -24.33 2.11 5.29
N LYS A 188 -25.29 2.59 6.09
CA LYS A 188 -25.01 3.56 7.15
C LYS A 188 -24.14 2.97 8.23
N GLY A 189 -24.42 1.74 8.67
CA GLY A 189 -23.60 1.06 9.68
C GLY A 189 -22.14 0.89 9.25
N ALA A 190 -21.91 0.52 7.98
CA ALA A 190 -20.56 0.42 7.45
C ALA A 190 -19.90 1.80 7.22
N PHE A 191 -20.65 2.82 6.79
CA PHE A 191 -20.12 4.17 6.63
C PHE A 191 -19.69 4.80 7.97
N ASP A 192 -20.57 4.76 8.97
CA ASP A 192 -20.30 5.26 10.32
C ASP A 192 -19.11 4.52 10.97
N HIS A 193 -18.88 3.26 10.58
CA HIS A 193 -17.67 2.53 10.94
C HIS A 193 -16.43 3.10 10.23
N TYR A 194 -16.40 3.13 8.89
CA TYR A 194 -15.19 3.52 8.16
C TYR A 194 -14.77 4.98 8.35
N ILE A 195 -15.70 5.90 8.64
CA ILE A 195 -15.36 7.30 8.87
C ILE A 195 -14.44 7.49 10.09
N GLY A 196 -14.55 6.62 11.11
CA GLY A 196 -13.79 6.72 12.35
C GLY A 196 -12.80 5.58 12.62
N ASN A 197 -12.74 4.57 11.74
CA ASN A 197 -12.02 3.33 12.02
C ASN A 197 -10.81 3.08 11.10
N VAL A 198 -10.67 3.81 9.99
CA VAL A 198 -9.50 3.70 9.12
C VAL A 198 -8.35 4.51 9.71
N PHE A 199 -7.32 3.84 10.18
CA PHE A 199 -6.07 4.49 10.55
C PHE A 199 -5.24 4.74 9.31
N GLU A 200 -4.84 5.99 9.13
CA GLU A 200 -3.92 6.44 8.09
C GLU A 200 -3.16 7.67 8.59
N LEU A 201 -1.83 7.63 8.49
CA LEU A 201 -1.01 8.81 8.78
C LEU A 201 -1.17 9.82 7.63
N PRO A 202 -1.59 11.06 7.91
CA PRO A 202 -1.66 12.12 6.90
C PRO A 202 -0.33 12.28 6.17
N LEU A 203 -0.37 12.41 4.85
CA LEU A 203 0.83 12.66 4.04
C LEU A 203 0.99 14.16 3.76
N LEU A 204 -0.13 14.89 3.72
CA LEU A 204 -0.21 16.34 3.58
C LEU A 204 -1.01 16.96 4.73
N SER A 205 -0.80 18.26 4.99
CA SER A 205 -1.74 19.07 5.77
C SER A 205 -3.04 19.27 5.01
N ASP A 206 -4.13 19.64 5.70
CA ASP A 206 -5.43 19.84 5.05
C ASP A 206 -5.39 20.93 3.96
N ASP A 207 -4.69 22.04 4.20
CA ASP A 207 -4.52 23.12 3.22
C ASP A 207 -3.75 22.63 1.98
N ALA A 208 -2.64 21.91 2.20
CA ALA A 208 -1.82 21.36 1.11
C ALA A 208 -2.58 20.28 0.34
N PHE A 209 -3.44 19.52 1.02
CA PHE A 209 -4.32 18.55 0.39
C PHE A 209 -5.32 19.24 -0.53
N GLU A 210 -6.00 20.28 -0.05
CA GLU A 210 -6.97 21.02 -0.86
C GLU A 210 -6.31 21.69 -2.08
N GLU A 211 -5.12 22.25 -1.93
CA GLU A 211 -4.33 22.79 -3.05
C GLU A 211 -3.94 21.69 -4.06
N ALA A 212 -3.50 20.53 -3.56
CA ALA A 212 -3.05 19.40 -4.38
C ALA A 212 -4.19 18.71 -5.14
N PHE A 213 -5.40 18.66 -4.58
CA PHE A 213 -6.48 17.84 -5.11
C PHE A 213 -7.72 18.61 -5.57
N GLU A 214 -7.82 19.91 -5.24
CA GLU A 214 -9.00 20.75 -5.52
C GLU A 214 -10.28 20.22 -4.85
N PHE A 215 -10.11 19.52 -3.73
CA PHE A 215 -11.14 19.11 -2.80
C PHE A 215 -10.53 18.89 -1.41
N SER A 216 -11.33 19.05 -0.36
CA SER A 216 -10.85 18.91 1.00
C SER A 216 -10.52 17.46 1.35
N ARG A 217 -9.62 17.28 2.33
CA ARG A 217 -9.30 15.96 2.87
C ARG A 217 -10.50 15.31 3.55
N GLU A 218 -11.34 16.10 4.20
CA GLU A 218 -12.60 15.62 4.78
C GLU A 218 -13.54 15.03 3.71
N ASP A 219 -13.72 15.72 2.58
CA ASP A 219 -14.55 15.24 1.47
C ASP A 219 -14.02 13.90 0.94
N PHE A 220 -12.69 13.78 0.80
CA PHE A 220 -12.04 12.53 0.40
C PHE A 220 -12.32 11.39 1.37
N ILE A 221 -12.08 11.61 2.68
CA ILE A 221 -12.28 10.59 3.72
C ILE A 221 -13.74 10.13 3.77
N ARG A 222 -14.70 11.07 3.71
CA ARG A 222 -16.14 10.78 3.70
C ARG A 222 -16.56 10.00 2.47
N PHE A 223 -16.12 10.41 1.28
CA PHE A 223 -16.47 9.72 0.06
C PHE A 223 -15.85 8.32 -0.02
N ARG A 224 -14.59 8.18 0.41
CA ARG A 224 -13.92 6.87 0.54
C ARG A 224 -14.67 5.94 1.49
N ALA A 225 -15.04 6.42 2.68
CA ALA A 225 -15.82 5.62 3.64
C ALA A 225 -17.15 5.14 3.04
N ALA A 226 -17.81 5.97 2.24
CA ALA A 226 -19.05 5.58 1.55
C ALA A 226 -18.83 4.53 0.46
N LEU A 227 -17.74 4.60 -0.30
CA LEU A 227 -17.38 3.56 -1.27
C LEU A 227 -16.97 2.24 -0.60
N MET A 228 -16.25 2.29 0.52
CA MET A 228 -15.93 1.11 1.32
C MET A 228 -17.19 0.47 1.92
N ALA A 229 -18.14 1.27 2.39
CA ALA A 229 -19.46 0.79 2.83
C ALA A 229 -20.23 0.11 1.69
N TYR A 230 -20.18 0.68 0.48
CA TYR A 230 -20.79 0.07 -0.70
C TYR A 230 -20.10 -1.25 -1.10
N ALA A 231 -18.78 -1.34 -0.94
CA ALA A 231 -18.03 -2.57 -1.15
C ALA A 231 -18.43 -3.66 -0.14
N ASP A 232 -18.57 -3.34 1.14
CA ASP A 232 -19.06 -4.28 2.15
C ASP A 232 -20.50 -4.71 1.90
N PHE A 233 -21.35 -3.80 1.39
CA PHE A 233 -22.68 -4.17 0.91
C PHE A 233 -22.61 -5.22 -0.20
N CYS A 234 -21.75 -5.05 -1.20
CA CYS A 234 -21.56 -6.04 -2.26
C CYS A 234 -21.09 -7.39 -1.69
N LEU A 235 -20.07 -7.38 -0.82
CA LEU A 235 -19.57 -8.61 -0.20
C LEU A 235 -20.63 -9.31 0.67
N GLY A 236 -21.39 -8.56 1.46
CA GLY A 236 -22.49 -9.08 2.26
C GLY A 236 -23.62 -9.68 1.41
N MET A 237 -23.92 -9.09 0.24
CA MET A 237 -24.86 -9.66 -0.73
C MET A 237 -24.33 -10.98 -1.31
N ALA A 238 -23.03 -11.06 -1.63
CA ALA A 238 -22.40 -12.30 -2.08
C ALA A 238 -22.46 -13.40 -1.00
N ASP A 239 -22.09 -13.08 0.24
CA ASP A 239 -22.13 -14.02 1.37
C ASP A 239 -23.56 -14.51 1.65
N ALA A 240 -24.55 -13.60 1.62
CA ALA A 240 -25.95 -13.95 1.80
C ALA A 240 -26.47 -14.86 0.68
N ALA A 241 -26.12 -14.57 -0.58
CA ALA A 241 -26.50 -15.39 -1.72
C ALA A 241 -25.88 -16.80 -1.64
N GLU A 242 -24.62 -16.90 -1.20
CA GLU A 242 -23.94 -18.17 -0.98
C GLU A 242 -24.64 -19.02 0.10
N LEU A 243 -24.92 -18.42 1.26
CA LEU A 243 -25.61 -19.08 2.36
C LEU A 243 -27.01 -19.58 1.95
N LEU A 244 -27.74 -18.79 1.16
CA LEU A 244 -29.05 -19.18 0.63
C LEU A 244 -28.92 -20.26 -0.44
N SER A 245 -27.86 -20.23 -1.26
CA SER A 245 -27.59 -21.23 -2.29
C SER A 245 -27.34 -22.60 -1.69
N ALA A 246 -26.56 -22.66 -0.61
CA ALA A 246 -26.30 -23.90 0.15
C ALA A 246 -27.58 -24.54 0.73
N ARG A 247 -28.63 -23.73 0.95
CA ARG A 247 -29.94 -24.17 1.47
C ARG A 247 -31.02 -24.31 0.39
N ALA A 248 -30.69 -24.06 -0.87
CA ALA A 248 -31.66 -24.11 -1.95
C ALA A 248 -32.03 -25.56 -2.32
N PHE A 249 -33.33 -25.86 -2.23
CA PHE A 249 -33.90 -27.18 -2.53
C PHE A 249 -33.88 -27.52 -4.03
N THR A 250 -34.07 -26.53 -4.91
CA THR A 250 -34.12 -26.77 -6.36
C THR A 250 -32.82 -26.34 -7.05
N ARG A 251 -32.39 -27.10 -8.05
CA ARG A 251 -31.20 -26.79 -8.86
C ARG A 251 -31.30 -25.42 -9.54
N PRO A 252 -32.42 -25.03 -10.19
CA PRO A 252 -32.53 -23.71 -10.82
C PRO A 252 -32.34 -22.55 -9.83
N ARG A 253 -32.93 -22.66 -8.62
CA ARG A 253 -32.77 -21.64 -7.58
C ARG A 253 -31.33 -21.56 -7.07
N ARG A 254 -30.69 -22.71 -6.89
CA ARG A 254 -29.27 -22.78 -6.49
C ARG A 254 -28.38 -22.09 -7.52
N LEU A 255 -28.53 -22.41 -8.80
CA LEU A 255 -27.74 -21.82 -9.90
C LEU A 255 -27.95 -20.31 -9.97
N LYS A 256 -29.21 -19.82 -9.85
CA LYS A 256 -29.49 -18.39 -9.78
C LYS A 256 -28.73 -17.72 -8.64
N LEU A 257 -28.75 -18.28 -7.44
CA LEU A 257 -28.03 -17.72 -6.30
C LEU A 257 -26.49 -17.79 -6.47
N GLN A 258 -25.96 -18.85 -7.08
CA GLN A 258 -24.52 -18.93 -7.40
C GLN A 258 -24.08 -17.90 -8.43
N LYS A 259 -24.97 -17.53 -9.36
CA LYS A 259 -24.75 -16.40 -10.26
C LYS A 259 -24.73 -15.07 -9.48
N GLU A 260 -25.69 -14.84 -8.59
CA GLU A 260 -25.70 -13.64 -7.74
C GLU A 260 -24.39 -13.48 -6.94
N VAL A 261 -23.87 -14.56 -6.34
CA VAL A 261 -22.56 -14.52 -5.66
C VAL A 261 -21.47 -13.93 -6.56
N ARG A 262 -21.43 -14.35 -7.83
CA ARG A 262 -20.40 -13.89 -8.78
C ARG A 262 -20.63 -12.46 -9.25
N GLU A 263 -21.88 -12.04 -9.45
CA GLU A 263 -22.21 -10.64 -9.75
C GLU A 263 -21.78 -9.71 -8.62
N TRP A 264 -21.99 -10.11 -7.36
CA TRP A 264 -21.66 -9.28 -6.21
C TRP A 264 -20.17 -9.32 -5.83
N ALA A 265 -19.43 -10.38 -6.19
CA ALA A 265 -17.99 -10.48 -5.98
C ALA A 265 -17.16 -9.80 -7.10
N SER A 266 -17.73 -9.62 -8.29
CA SER A 266 -17.12 -8.85 -9.39
C SER A 266 -18.18 -7.96 -10.09
N PRO A 267 -18.68 -6.90 -9.41
CA PRO A 267 -19.78 -6.12 -9.94
C PRO A 267 -19.41 -5.33 -11.20
N LEU A 268 -20.34 -5.29 -12.14
CA LEU A 268 -20.40 -4.30 -13.22
C LEU A 268 -21.69 -3.50 -13.04
N LEU A 269 -21.58 -2.30 -12.49
CA LEU A 269 -22.75 -1.48 -12.15
C LEU A 269 -22.65 -0.11 -12.81
N ASN A 270 -23.79 0.51 -13.08
CA ASN A 270 -23.84 1.84 -13.67
C ASN A 270 -23.08 2.85 -12.79
N ARG A 271 -22.22 3.67 -13.40
CA ARG A 271 -21.36 4.65 -12.73
C ARG A 271 -22.17 5.62 -11.87
N ASN A 272 -23.26 6.16 -12.43
CA ASN A 272 -24.10 7.14 -11.74
C ASN A 272 -24.81 6.52 -10.53
N HIS A 273 -25.12 5.22 -10.58
CA HIS A 273 -25.66 4.51 -9.43
C HIS A 273 -24.64 4.43 -8.29
N ILE A 274 -23.42 3.97 -8.55
CA ILE A 274 -22.37 3.83 -7.52
C ILE A 274 -22.03 5.20 -6.93
N ILE A 275 -21.70 6.17 -7.79
CA ILE A 275 -21.30 7.50 -7.36
C ILE A 275 -22.47 8.19 -6.65
N GLY A 276 -23.68 8.16 -7.22
CA GLY A 276 -24.85 8.80 -6.61
C GLY A 276 -25.21 8.23 -5.23
N MET A 277 -25.09 6.91 -5.04
CA MET A 277 -25.27 6.27 -3.73
C MET A 277 -24.19 6.74 -2.73
N ALA A 278 -22.93 6.75 -3.14
CA ALA A 278 -21.81 7.19 -2.29
C ALA A 278 -21.89 8.69 -1.97
N THR A 279 -22.29 9.54 -2.91
CA THR A 279 -22.56 10.97 -2.73
C THR A 279 -23.69 11.17 -1.71
N GLY A 280 -24.81 10.47 -1.87
CA GLY A 280 -25.94 10.56 -0.93
C GLY A 280 -25.59 10.12 0.50
N LEU A 281 -24.73 9.11 0.63
CA LEU A 281 -24.29 8.60 1.93
C LEU A 281 -23.24 9.50 2.60
N SER A 282 -22.25 9.97 1.84
CA SER A 282 -21.15 10.80 2.35
C SER A 282 -21.54 12.25 2.62
N GLY A 283 -22.54 12.77 1.88
CA GLY A 283 -22.91 14.18 1.89
C GLY A 283 -21.96 15.09 1.10
N VAL A 284 -20.98 14.51 0.39
CA VAL A 284 -20.03 15.25 -0.46
C VAL A 284 -20.75 15.79 -1.69
N LYS A 285 -20.34 16.96 -2.19
CA LYS A 285 -20.93 17.54 -3.41
C LYS A 285 -20.75 16.62 -4.61
N PRO A 286 -21.75 16.48 -5.52
CA PRO A 286 -21.66 15.59 -6.67
C PRO A 286 -20.39 15.78 -7.52
N ASP A 287 -20.06 17.02 -7.89
CA ASP A 287 -18.87 17.30 -8.72
C ASP A 287 -17.56 16.88 -8.02
N THR A 288 -17.47 17.06 -6.69
CA THR A 288 -16.32 16.62 -5.91
C THR A 288 -16.24 15.09 -5.84
N ALA A 289 -17.37 14.42 -5.62
CA ALA A 289 -17.47 12.97 -5.59
C ALA A 289 -17.04 12.34 -6.93
N GLU A 290 -17.44 12.96 -8.06
CA GLU A 290 -16.98 12.52 -9.38
C GLU A 290 -15.47 12.67 -9.56
N ARG A 291 -14.90 13.83 -9.16
CA ARG A 291 -13.44 14.03 -9.22
C ARG A 291 -12.69 12.98 -8.43
N ILE A 292 -13.13 12.67 -7.20
CA ILE A 292 -12.50 11.64 -6.37
C ILE A 292 -12.62 10.26 -7.04
N ALA A 293 -13.81 9.89 -7.53
CA ALA A 293 -14.01 8.60 -8.19
C ALA A 293 -13.15 8.43 -9.46
N ASP A 294 -12.99 9.50 -10.24
CA ASP A 294 -12.26 9.49 -11.50
C ASP A 294 -10.75 9.26 -11.30
N VAL A 295 -10.16 9.75 -10.20
CA VAL A 295 -8.76 9.43 -9.83
C VAL A 295 -8.56 7.92 -9.69
N PHE A 296 -9.54 7.23 -9.14
CA PHE A 296 -9.50 5.78 -8.88
C PHE A 296 -10.10 4.94 -10.02
N THR A 297 -10.22 5.52 -11.21
CA THR A 297 -10.82 4.88 -12.38
C THR A 297 -9.83 4.74 -13.53
N ILE A 298 -9.68 3.51 -14.02
CA ILE A 298 -8.99 3.23 -15.28
C ILE A 298 -9.94 3.53 -16.43
N ASP A 299 -9.53 4.50 -17.26
CA ASP A 299 -10.13 4.76 -18.57
C ASP A 299 -9.20 4.20 -19.66
N LEU A 300 -9.68 3.18 -20.38
CA LEU A 300 -8.93 2.54 -21.47
C LEU A 300 -8.69 3.47 -22.67
N ASP A 301 -9.44 4.55 -22.80
CA ASP A 301 -9.22 5.58 -23.83
C ASP A 301 -8.19 6.63 -23.40
N LYS A 302 -7.88 6.71 -22.10
CA LYS A 302 -6.99 7.71 -21.52
C LYS A 302 -6.01 7.08 -20.53
N LEU A 303 -5.35 6.01 -20.94
CA LEU A 303 -4.46 5.24 -20.06
C LEU A 303 -3.36 6.05 -19.37
N GLU A 304 -2.84 7.10 -19.99
CA GLU A 304 -1.83 7.96 -19.39
C GLU A 304 -2.36 8.74 -18.18
N GLY A 305 -3.67 8.98 -18.12
CA GLY A 305 -4.34 9.72 -17.05
C GLY A 305 -4.86 8.87 -15.88
N THR A 306 -4.61 7.55 -15.86
CA THR A 306 -5.22 6.63 -14.87
C THR A 306 -4.38 6.39 -13.63
N GLY A 307 -3.14 6.88 -13.58
CA GLY A 307 -2.26 6.74 -12.42
C GLY A 307 -1.79 5.32 -12.10
N ALA A 308 -2.13 4.30 -12.90
CA ALA A 308 -1.77 2.91 -12.61
C ALA A 308 -0.27 2.62 -12.84
N GLY A 309 0.28 1.72 -12.02
CA GLY A 309 1.65 1.19 -12.15
C GLY A 309 2.29 0.84 -10.80
N GLU A 310 3.42 0.12 -10.83
CA GLU A 310 4.26 -0.18 -9.65
C GLU A 310 3.48 -0.76 -8.45
N GLY A 311 2.53 -1.66 -8.71
CA GLY A 311 1.69 -2.27 -7.67
C GLY A 311 0.41 -1.50 -7.36
N PHE A 312 0.21 -0.29 -7.86
CA PHE A 312 -1.08 0.39 -7.77
C PHE A 312 -1.93 0.14 -9.01
N PHE A 313 -3.05 -0.56 -8.82
CA PHE A 313 -4.10 -0.77 -9.82
C PHE A 313 -5.40 -0.16 -9.29
N PRO A 314 -5.92 0.93 -9.90
CA PRO A 314 -7.14 1.57 -9.45
C PRO A 314 -8.33 0.58 -9.39
N PRO A 315 -9.23 0.73 -8.41
CA PRO A 315 -10.28 -0.26 -8.13
C PRO A 315 -11.36 -0.31 -9.21
N PHE A 316 -11.57 0.77 -9.97
CA PHE A 316 -12.61 0.85 -10.99
C PHE A 316 -12.01 0.78 -12.40
N LEU A 317 -12.62 -0.02 -13.27
CA LEU A 317 -12.43 0.04 -14.72
C LEU A 317 -13.70 0.58 -15.36
N ARG A 318 -13.60 1.65 -16.15
CA ARG A 318 -14.71 2.18 -16.91
C ARG A 318 -14.99 1.33 -18.14
N LEU A 319 -16.23 0.84 -18.25
CA LEU A 319 -16.77 0.18 -19.43
C LEU A 319 -18.07 0.88 -19.83
N SER A 320 -17.99 1.79 -20.81
CA SER A 320 -19.08 2.66 -21.22
C SER A 320 -19.58 3.55 -20.08
N ASP A 321 -20.81 3.35 -19.62
CA ASP A 321 -21.48 4.04 -18.51
C ASP A 321 -21.44 3.25 -17.20
N ALA A 322 -20.72 2.12 -17.17
CA ALA A 322 -20.59 1.24 -16.01
C ALA A 322 -19.14 1.20 -15.48
N LEU A 323 -19.01 0.82 -14.21
CA LEU A 323 -17.74 0.53 -13.55
C LEU A 323 -17.68 -0.96 -13.21
N LEU A 324 -16.63 -1.62 -13.69
CA LEU A 324 -16.23 -2.95 -13.26
C LEU A 324 -15.25 -2.82 -12.11
N PHE A 325 -15.48 -3.50 -10.99
CA PHE A 325 -14.58 -3.43 -9.84
C PHE A 325 -14.56 -4.71 -9.02
N SER A 326 -13.55 -4.81 -8.16
CA SER A 326 -13.53 -5.76 -7.04
C SER A 326 -13.87 -5.00 -5.76
N PRO A 327 -14.87 -5.42 -4.97
CA PRO A 327 -15.14 -4.80 -3.67
C PRO A 327 -13.92 -4.82 -2.75
N HIS A 328 -13.11 -5.88 -2.81
CA HIS A 328 -11.85 -5.96 -2.05
C HIS A 328 -10.81 -4.92 -2.52
N ALA A 329 -10.76 -4.61 -3.81
CA ALA A 329 -9.88 -3.57 -4.34
C ALA A 329 -10.27 -2.19 -3.79
N VAL A 330 -11.56 -1.87 -3.77
CA VAL A 330 -12.08 -0.58 -3.24
C VAL A 330 -11.59 -0.36 -1.80
N LYS A 331 -11.64 -1.40 -0.96
CA LYS A 331 -11.19 -1.33 0.44
C LYS A 331 -9.68 -1.14 0.61
N ARG A 332 -8.86 -1.62 -0.34
CA ARG A 332 -7.40 -1.70 -0.18
C ARG A 332 -6.62 -0.67 -0.99
N THR A 333 -7.21 -0.13 -2.04
CA THR A 333 -6.48 0.70 -3.03
C THR A 333 -6.86 2.17 -2.99
N MET A 334 -7.84 2.56 -2.15
CA MET A 334 -8.24 3.96 -1.96
C MET A 334 -7.56 4.75 -0.82
N PRO A 335 -6.40 4.38 -0.24
CA PRO A 335 -5.69 5.30 0.66
C PRO A 335 -5.20 6.60 0.01
N GLU A 336 -4.94 7.63 0.83
CA GLU A 336 -4.37 8.93 0.45
C GLU A 336 -3.04 8.77 -0.29
N ARG A 337 -2.24 7.78 0.09
CA ARG A 337 -0.99 7.43 -0.59
C ARG A 337 -1.19 7.13 -2.08
N ASN A 338 -2.24 6.39 -2.43
CA ASN A 338 -2.50 6.02 -3.82
C ASN A 338 -3.11 7.19 -4.62
N LEU A 339 -3.82 8.08 -3.94
CA LEU A 339 -4.26 9.35 -4.49
C LEU A 339 -3.04 10.24 -4.85
N LEU A 340 -2.07 10.39 -3.95
CA LEU A 340 -0.80 11.10 -4.20
C LEU A 340 0.02 10.45 -5.32
N TYR A 341 0.12 9.12 -5.30
CA TYR A 341 0.82 8.38 -6.35
C TYR A 341 0.19 8.60 -7.74
N THR A 342 -1.14 8.65 -7.80
CA THR A 342 -1.85 8.96 -9.05
C THR A 342 -1.43 10.32 -9.59
N ILE A 343 -1.46 11.38 -8.76
CA ILE A 343 -0.98 12.71 -9.16
C ILE A 343 0.49 12.67 -9.60
N ALA A 344 1.34 11.96 -8.86
CA ALA A 344 2.76 11.87 -9.20
C ALA A 344 3.00 11.32 -10.62
N ARG A 345 2.08 10.50 -11.12
CA ARG A 345 2.14 9.93 -12.47
C ARG A 345 1.42 10.75 -13.53
N THR A 346 0.28 11.33 -13.20
CA THR A 346 -0.60 11.99 -14.17
C THR A 346 -0.33 13.49 -14.29
N ASP A 347 0.20 14.13 -13.24
CA ASP A 347 0.50 15.56 -13.19
C ASP A 347 1.83 15.84 -12.44
N LYS A 348 2.93 15.65 -13.17
CA LYS A 348 4.29 15.92 -12.65
C LYS A 348 4.50 17.39 -12.28
N THR A 349 3.81 18.31 -12.95
CA THR A 349 3.95 19.74 -12.69
C THR A 349 3.35 20.06 -11.32
N LYS A 350 2.14 19.58 -11.04
CA LYS A 350 1.49 19.73 -9.72
C LYS A 350 2.29 19.01 -8.62
N LEU A 351 2.82 17.82 -8.90
CA LEU A 351 3.71 17.14 -7.95
C LEU A 351 4.93 17.98 -7.58
N ASN A 352 5.65 18.50 -8.56
CA ASN A 352 6.91 19.21 -8.33
C ASN A 352 6.70 20.60 -7.70
N ASN A 353 5.64 21.31 -8.11
CA ASN A 353 5.43 22.70 -7.72
C ASN A 353 4.60 22.87 -6.45
N VAL A 354 3.77 21.88 -6.09
CA VAL A 354 2.84 21.96 -4.95
C VAL A 354 3.14 20.84 -3.96
N VAL A 355 2.92 19.59 -4.35
CA VAL A 355 2.95 18.46 -3.40
C VAL A 355 4.33 18.28 -2.75
N SER A 356 5.40 18.37 -3.55
CA SER A 356 6.77 18.10 -3.08
C SER A 356 7.22 19.06 -1.99
N SER A 357 6.77 20.31 -2.00
CA SER A 357 7.10 21.31 -0.97
C SER A 357 6.37 21.07 0.37
N HIS A 358 5.39 20.17 0.42
CA HIS A 358 4.61 19.91 1.64
C HIS A 358 4.93 18.56 2.30
N LEU A 359 5.46 17.59 1.56
CA LEU A 359 5.69 16.23 2.08
C LEU A 359 6.70 16.18 3.23
N GLU A 360 7.86 16.83 3.09
CA GLU A 360 8.88 16.89 4.15
C GLU A 360 8.45 17.78 5.32
N PRO A 361 7.89 18.98 5.11
CA PRO A 361 7.36 19.78 6.22
C PRO A 361 6.29 19.09 7.05
N ALA A 362 5.36 18.36 6.43
CA ALA A 362 4.36 17.59 7.16
C ALA A 362 5.00 16.49 8.02
N LEU A 363 6.05 15.82 7.50
CA LEU A 363 6.76 14.78 8.25
C LEU A 363 7.51 15.36 9.46
N LEU A 364 8.08 16.54 9.28
CA LEU A 364 8.78 17.27 10.34
C LEU A 364 7.83 17.78 11.42
N GLU A 365 6.63 18.22 11.05
CA GLU A 365 5.61 18.65 12.00
C GLU A 365 5.20 17.49 12.92
N ASP A 366 4.88 16.33 12.34
CA ASP A 366 4.50 15.13 13.10
C ASP A 366 5.62 14.72 14.08
N ALA A 367 6.87 14.72 13.60
CA ALA A 367 8.03 14.35 14.43
C ALA A 367 8.31 15.37 15.53
N ALA A 368 8.17 16.66 15.24
CA ALA A 368 8.32 17.74 16.22
C ALA A 368 7.30 17.57 17.34
N GLN A 369 6.03 17.32 17.01
CA GLN A 369 4.96 17.12 18.00
C GLN A 369 5.29 15.97 18.98
N PHE A 370 5.83 14.86 18.49
CA PHE A 370 6.23 13.74 19.35
C PHE A 370 7.40 14.10 20.26
N LEU A 371 8.40 14.81 19.75
CA LEU A 371 9.58 15.22 20.52
C LEU A 371 9.25 16.31 21.55
N GLU A 372 8.39 17.27 21.20
CA GLU A 372 7.91 18.34 22.11
C GLU A 372 7.03 17.81 23.23
N SER A 373 6.42 16.63 23.07
CA SER A 373 5.65 16.00 24.13
C SER A 373 6.51 15.54 25.31
N LEU A 374 7.83 15.48 25.13
CA LEU A 374 8.77 15.08 26.18
C LEU A 374 9.06 16.25 27.14
N PRO A 375 8.97 16.02 28.47
CA PRO A 375 9.29 17.06 29.44
C PRO A 375 10.73 17.60 29.27
N GLY A 376 10.87 18.92 29.18
CA GLY A 376 12.18 19.59 29.12
C GLY A 376 12.90 19.48 27.77
N VAL A 377 12.24 18.97 26.72
CA VAL A 377 12.76 18.96 25.35
C VAL A 377 12.35 20.23 24.62
N GLU A 378 13.33 20.89 24.01
CA GLU A 378 13.12 22.01 23.10
C GLU A 378 13.38 21.57 21.67
N VAL A 379 12.41 21.82 20.79
CA VAL A 379 12.51 21.47 19.37
C VAL A 379 12.66 22.73 18.52
N ARG A 380 13.48 22.64 17.47
CA ARG A 380 13.67 23.66 16.43
C ARG A 380 13.71 22.96 15.08
N LYS A 381 12.98 23.50 14.11
CA LYS A 381 12.98 23.03 12.72
C LYS A 381 13.85 23.94 11.85
N ASN A 382 14.37 23.42 10.74
CA ASN A 382 15.07 24.18 9.70
C ASN A 382 16.25 25.01 10.27
N VAL A 383 17.10 24.38 11.06
CA VAL A 383 18.25 25.04 11.70
C VAL A 383 19.37 25.21 10.68
N ASN A 384 19.50 26.42 10.17
CA ASN A 384 20.50 26.79 9.18
C ASN A 384 21.86 27.10 9.81
N TRP A 385 22.93 26.68 9.15
CA TRP A 385 24.32 27.00 9.49
C TRP A 385 25.18 27.14 8.21
N GLU A 386 26.43 27.61 8.34
CA GLU A 386 27.22 28.09 7.19
C GLU A 386 27.34 27.11 6.01
N LYS A 387 27.36 25.80 6.26
CA LYS A 387 27.55 24.78 5.21
C LYS A 387 26.38 23.78 5.10
N GLY A 388 25.25 24.07 5.73
CA GLY A 388 24.09 23.17 5.66
C GLY A 388 22.92 23.55 6.56
N GLU A 389 22.01 22.58 6.69
CA GLU A 389 20.76 22.70 7.43
C GLU A 389 20.53 21.42 8.24
N LEU A 390 19.93 21.57 9.43
CA LEU A 390 19.31 20.47 10.16
C LEU A 390 17.80 20.61 10.04
N ASP A 391 17.14 19.62 9.42
CA ASP A 391 15.69 19.66 9.23
C ASP A 391 14.97 19.75 10.58
N LEU A 392 15.44 19.01 11.59
CA LEU A 392 14.97 19.13 12.97
C LEU A 392 16.09 18.91 13.99
N LEU A 393 16.08 19.71 15.05
CA LEU A 393 16.93 19.62 16.23
C LEU A 393 16.03 19.56 17.47
N ALA A 394 16.21 18.53 18.29
CA ALA A 394 15.63 18.44 19.62
C ALA A 394 16.73 18.45 20.68
N TYR A 395 16.59 19.26 21.71
CA TYR A 395 17.57 19.41 22.79
C TYR A 395 16.94 19.16 24.15
N HIS A 396 17.56 18.30 24.96
CA HIS A 396 17.11 17.99 26.32
C HIS A 396 18.13 18.52 27.34
N GLU A 397 17.77 19.59 28.03
CA GLU A 397 18.68 20.33 28.92
C GLU A 397 19.20 19.48 30.08
N ALA A 398 18.34 18.73 30.76
CA ALA A 398 18.72 17.99 31.96
C ALA A 398 19.81 16.95 31.70
N SER A 399 19.82 16.36 30.50
CA SER A 399 20.84 15.39 30.06
C SER A 399 21.97 15.99 29.23
N ASN A 400 21.89 17.29 28.89
CA ASN A 400 22.76 17.96 27.92
C ASN A 400 22.95 17.15 26.63
N SER A 401 21.85 16.63 26.08
CA SER A 401 21.86 15.81 24.86
C SER A 401 20.98 16.42 23.78
N ALA A 402 21.36 16.22 22.53
CA ALA A 402 20.62 16.68 21.35
C ALA A 402 20.43 15.55 20.35
N PHE A 403 19.29 15.60 19.66
CA PHE A 403 18.96 14.74 18.55
C PHE A 403 18.75 15.57 17.29
N GLN A 404 19.57 15.33 16.27
CA GLN A 404 19.39 15.94 14.95
C GLN A 404 18.78 14.93 13.98
N VAL A 405 17.81 15.39 13.21
CA VAL A 405 17.06 14.58 12.26
C VAL A 405 17.15 15.19 10.88
N GLN A 406 17.42 14.34 9.89
CA GLN A 406 17.23 14.66 8.47
C GLN A 406 16.02 13.86 7.97
N ALA A 407 14.99 14.56 7.51
CA ALA A 407 13.72 13.98 7.11
C ALA A 407 13.64 13.86 5.58
N LYS A 408 13.10 12.75 5.08
CA LYS A 408 12.97 12.48 3.66
C LYS A 408 11.64 11.80 3.37
N ALA A 409 10.75 12.51 2.69
CA ALA A 409 9.35 12.11 2.51
C ALA A 409 9.09 11.48 1.13
N GLY A 410 9.90 10.49 0.74
CA GLY A 410 9.58 9.67 -0.42
C GLY A 410 8.29 8.87 -0.20
N VAL A 411 7.32 8.99 -1.12
CA VAL A 411 6.04 8.27 -1.05
C VAL A 411 5.99 7.20 -2.14
N PRO A 412 6.44 5.96 -1.87
CA PRO A 412 6.20 4.85 -2.79
C PRO A 412 4.71 4.48 -2.79
N PRO A 413 4.17 3.90 -3.88
CA PRO A 413 2.81 3.33 -3.86
C PRO A 413 2.72 2.19 -2.83
N GLN A 414 1.50 1.88 -2.39
CA GLN A 414 1.29 0.77 -1.46
C GLN A 414 1.76 -0.56 -2.05
N GLY A 415 2.58 -1.30 -1.31
CA GLY A 415 3.11 -2.61 -1.72
C GLY A 415 4.40 -2.56 -2.54
N ALA A 416 4.92 -1.38 -2.92
CA ALA A 416 6.23 -1.27 -3.53
C ALA A 416 7.35 -1.45 -2.50
N ARG A 417 8.25 -2.40 -2.75
CA ARG A 417 9.38 -2.73 -1.86
C ARG A 417 10.69 -2.13 -2.40
N MET A 418 11.56 -1.71 -1.48
CA MET A 418 12.95 -1.33 -1.77
C MET A 418 13.11 -0.39 -2.98
N VAL A 419 12.39 0.73 -2.90
CA VAL A 419 12.23 1.68 -4.01
C VAL A 419 13.48 2.55 -4.14
N ALA A 420 14.11 2.55 -5.32
CA ALA A 420 15.35 3.30 -5.59
C ALA A 420 15.24 4.81 -5.35
N GLN A 421 14.04 5.39 -5.53
CA GLN A 421 13.78 6.79 -5.21
C GLN A 421 13.88 7.06 -3.70
N VAL A 422 13.39 6.14 -2.86
CA VAL A 422 13.52 6.22 -1.40
C VAL A 422 14.99 6.10 -1.00
N GLU A 423 15.71 5.14 -1.58
CA GLU A 423 17.15 4.95 -1.33
C GLU A 423 17.98 6.21 -1.59
N THR A 424 17.75 6.88 -2.74
CA THR A 424 18.50 8.10 -3.11
C THR A 424 18.32 9.20 -2.07
N ARG A 425 17.09 9.37 -1.55
CA ARG A 425 16.78 10.37 -0.53
C ARG A 425 17.38 10.00 0.83
N THR A 426 17.35 8.73 1.20
CA THR A 426 18.02 8.24 2.42
C THR A 426 19.53 8.53 2.38
N LEU A 427 20.19 8.29 1.24
CA LEU A 427 21.62 8.58 1.07
C LEU A 427 21.95 10.08 1.16
N GLU A 428 21.04 10.93 0.67
CA GLU A 428 21.12 12.38 0.82
C GLU A 428 21.10 12.80 2.30
N ALA A 429 20.14 12.26 3.08
CA ALA A 429 20.04 12.50 4.52
C ALA A 429 21.30 12.05 5.28
N VAL A 430 21.81 10.85 4.98
CA VAL A 430 23.07 10.34 5.55
C VAL A 430 24.24 11.30 5.24
N THR A 431 24.31 11.81 4.01
CA THR A 431 25.36 12.76 3.60
C THR A 431 25.24 14.10 4.34
N GLN A 432 24.02 14.59 4.58
CA GLN A 432 23.76 15.77 5.42
C GLN A 432 24.24 15.54 6.87
N ILE A 433 23.89 14.40 7.47
CA ILE A 433 24.31 14.03 8.82
C ILE A 433 25.84 13.95 8.92
N ARG A 434 26.51 13.26 7.99
CA ARG A 434 27.97 13.12 8.00
C ARG A 434 28.68 14.48 7.96
N ARG A 435 28.22 15.40 7.11
CA ARG A 435 28.76 16.78 7.06
C ARG A 435 28.64 17.51 8.38
N PHE A 436 27.55 17.31 9.12
CA PHE A 436 27.38 17.89 10.46
C PHE A 436 28.30 17.21 11.49
N LEU A 437 28.43 15.88 11.46
CA LEU A 437 29.26 15.12 12.40
C LEU A 437 30.76 15.36 12.20
N GLU A 438 31.20 15.74 11.00
CA GLU A 438 32.58 16.13 10.68
C GLU A 438 32.99 17.49 11.27
N LEU A 439 32.04 18.29 11.75
CA LEU A 439 32.32 19.56 12.42
C LEU A 439 32.99 19.33 13.78
N ARG A 440 33.79 20.31 14.22
CA ARG A 440 34.35 20.29 15.58
C ARG A 440 33.23 20.39 16.62
N ALA A 441 33.49 19.86 17.81
CA ALA A 441 32.49 19.87 18.90
C ALA A 441 32.01 21.29 19.22
N GLU A 442 32.93 22.27 19.25
CA GLU A 442 32.59 23.66 19.54
C GLU A 442 31.72 24.31 18.46
N GLU A 443 31.87 23.88 17.20
CA GLU A 443 31.04 24.35 16.09
C GLU A 443 29.62 23.79 16.20
N ARG A 444 29.47 22.51 16.54
CA ARG A 444 28.16 21.88 16.80
C ARG A 444 27.46 22.50 18.00
N ASP A 445 28.19 22.76 19.08
CA ASP A 445 27.68 23.46 20.26
C ASP A 445 27.22 24.89 19.93
N THR A 446 27.93 25.58 19.02
CA THR A 446 27.55 26.92 18.54
C THR A 446 26.25 26.87 17.74
N ILE A 447 26.09 25.87 16.86
CA ILE A 447 24.85 25.65 16.10
C ILE A 447 23.68 25.41 17.05
N CYS A 448 23.84 24.50 18.02
CA CYS A 448 22.81 24.24 19.03
C CYS A 448 22.50 25.48 19.88
N SER A 449 23.53 26.20 20.33
CA SER A 449 23.37 27.42 21.13
C SER A 449 22.56 28.48 20.39
N THR A 450 22.83 28.63 19.09
CA THR A 450 22.13 29.59 18.23
C THR A 450 20.67 29.18 18.03
N ALA A 451 20.42 27.89 17.78
CA ALA A 451 19.06 27.36 17.57
C ALA A 451 18.18 27.48 18.82
N ILE A 452 18.72 27.12 19.99
CA ILE A 452 17.99 27.14 21.26
C ILE A 452 17.91 28.56 21.83
N GLY A 453 18.86 29.44 21.50
CA GLY A 453 18.90 30.83 21.97
C GLY A 453 19.62 31.01 23.32
N ARG A 454 20.38 30.01 23.76
CA ARG A 454 21.24 30.08 24.96
C ARG A 454 22.55 29.35 24.74
N LYS A 455 23.60 29.72 25.47
CA LYS A 455 24.90 29.05 25.38
C LYS A 455 24.80 27.62 25.96
N VAL A 456 25.13 26.64 25.13
CA VAL A 456 25.30 25.23 25.50
C VAL A 456 26.72 24.79 25.14
N SER A 457 27.23 23.76 25.81
CA SER A 457 28.57 23.23 25.54
C SER A 457 28.68 21.77 25.95
N GLY A 458 29.51 21.00 25.24
CA GLY A 458 29.71 19.58 25.50
C GLY A 458 28.44 18.76 25.25
N VAL A 459 27.64 19.15 24.25
CA VAL A 459 26.37 18.48 23.95
C VAL A 459 26.64 17.08 23.42
N VAL A 460 25.92 16.09 23.95
CA VAL A 460 25.96 14.71 23.45
C VAL A 460 24.98 14.56 22.30
N TRP A 461 25.45 14.16 21.13
CA TRP A 461 24.65 14.12 19.90
C TRP A 461 24.25 12.71 19.49
N SER A 462 22.98 12.56 19.12
CA SER A 462 22.46 11.45 18.33
C SER A 462 21.95 11.96 16.99
N SER A 463 22.00 11.14 15.95
CA SER A 463 21.56 11.53 14.60
C SER A 463 20.58 10.51 14.03
N GLY A 464 19.48 10.97 13.45
CA GLY A 464 18.43 10.12 12.90
C GLY A 464 18.11 10.44 11.44
N VAL A 465 17.80 9.41 10.66
CA VAL A 465 17.21 9.55 9.33
C VAL A 465 15.73 9.20 9.45
N LEU A 466 14.87 10.20 9.23
CA LEU A 466 13.42 10.04 9.33
C LEU A 466 12.81 9.91 7.93
N VAL A 467 12.10 8.81 7.69
CA VAL A 467 11.39 8.52 6.44
C VAL A 467 9.90 8.33 6.66
N ARG A 468 9.09 8.55 5.61
CA ARG A 468 7.65 8.27 5.67
C ARG A 468 7.33 6.77 5.72
N THR A 469 8.15 5.94 5.09
CA THR A 469 7.87 4.50 4.90
C THR A 469 9.04 3.65 5.37
N CYS A 470 10.02 3.46 4.49
CA CYS A 470 11.21 2.67 4.71
C CYS A 470 12.46 3.40 4.17
N LEU A 471 13.63 2.76 4.27
CA LEU A 471 14.90 3.38 3.88
C LEU A 471 15.31 3.05 2.45
N GLY A 472 14.76 1.96 1.89
CA GLY A 472 14.99 1.53 0.53
C GLY A 472 15.80 0.23 0.48
N THR A 473 17.04 0.29 0.00
CA THR A 473 17.82 -0.91 -0.31
C THR A 473 18.92 -1.15 0.73
N GLU A 474 19.58 -2.32 0.67
CA GLU A 474 20.78 -2.64 1.45
C GLU A 474 21.80 -1.48 1.42
N ARG A 475 21.98 -0.82 0.27
CA ARG A 475 22.93 0.30 0.14
C ARG A 475 22.59 1.48 1.06
N ALA A 476 21.31 1.77 1.26
CA ALA A 476 20.87 2.80 2.18
C ALA A 476 21.05 2.38 3.63
N TRP A 477 20.75 1.12 3.95
CA TRP A 477 20.96 0.54 5.28
C TRP A 477 22.44 0.54 5.69
N ASP A 478 23.32 0.08 4.80
CA ASP A 478 24.78 0.10 5.01
C ASP A 478 25.31 1.53 5.22
N ALA A 479 24.72 2.51 4.53
CA ALA A 479 25.17 3.88 4.61
C ALA A 479 24.81 4.56 5.94
N LEU A 480 23.81 4.07 6.69
CA LEU A 480 23.41 4.68 7.96
C LEU A 480 24.59 4.80 8.93
N GLY A 481 25.44 3.77 9.03
CA GLY A 481 26.43 3.69 10.10
C GLY A 481 25.76 3.82 11.48
N ASP A 482 26.18 4.81 12.26
CA ASP A 482 25.62 5.09 13.59
C ASP A 482 24.31 5.92 13.56
N CYS A 483 23.78 6.24 12.37
CA CYS A 483 22.52 6.98 12.25
C CYS A 483 21.32 6.09 12.60
N VAL A 484 20.40 6.64 13.39
CA VAL A 484 19.19 5.94 13.84
C VAL A 484 18.15 5.89 12.72
N PRO A 485 17.70 4.70 12.28
CA PRO A 485 16.68 4.55 11.24
C PRO A 485 15.28 4.80 11.82
N LEU A 486 14.54 5.77 11.28
CA LEU A 486 13.24 6.15 11.81
C LEU A 486 12.15 6.23 10.73
N ASN A 487 10.97 5.73 11.08
CA ASN A 487 9.71 6.29 10.59
C ASN A 487 8.93 6.83 11.80
N LEU A 488 7.77 7.47 11.57
CA LEU A 488 6.99 8.07 12.66
C LEU A 488 6.52 7.04 13.70
N VAL A 489 6.18 5.82 13.28
CA VAL A 489 5.72 4.76 14.19
C VAL A 489 6.86 4.32 15.11
N LEU A 490 8.06 4.09 14.56
CA LEU A 490 9.26 3.75 15.34
C LEU A 490 9.70 4.88 16.26
N LEU A 491 9.69 6.12 15.77
CA LEU A 491 10.04 7.29 16.58
C LEU A 491 9.11 7.39 17.80
N ARG A 492 7.80 7.28 17.57
CA ARG A 492 6.80 7.38 18.63
C ARG A 492 6.90 6.23 19.64
N SER A 493 7.07 5.01 19.15
CA SER A 493 7.28 3.82 20.00
C SER A 493 8.52 3.98 20.89
N ALA A 494 9.67 4.34 20.30
CA ALA A 494 10.92 4.53 21.04
C ALA A 494 10.83 5.68 22.07
N ILE A 495 10.22 6.81 21.70
CA ILE A 495 9.98 7.93 22.62
C ILE A 495 9.08 7.50 23.79
N GLY A 496 7.99 6.78 23.51
CA GLY A 496 7.06 6.30 24.55
C GLY A 496 7.68 5.28 25.51
N GLY A 497 8.72 4.56 25.07
CA GLY A 497 9.55 3.72 25.94
C GLY A 497 10.50 4.56 26.79
N LEU A 498 11.24 5.46 26.16
CA LEU A 498 12.23 6.32 26.82
C LEU A 498 11.63 7.29 27.84
N SER A 499 10.42 7.80 27.61
CA SER A 499 9.74 8.73 28.51
C SER A 499 9.35 8.11 29.85
N LYS A 500 9.37 6.77 29.97
CA LYS A 500 9.08 6.03 31.20
C LYS A 500 10.33 5.87 32.08
N VAL A 501 11.50 6.20 31.56
CA VAL A 501 12.78 6.13 32.27
C VAL A 501 13.02 7.45 32.99
N THR A 502 13.46 7.39 34.24
CA THR A 502 13.70 8.58 35.08
C THR A 502 14.80 9.51 34.55
N ASP A 503 15.77 8.95 33.83
CA ASP A 503 16.96 9.66 33.31
C ASP A 503 16.95 9.70 31.77
N PHE A 504 15.95 10.38 31.19
CA PHE A 504 15.83 10.54 29.75
C PHE A 504 17.06 11.21 29.11
N THR A 505 17.56 10.64 28.02
CA THR A 505 18.66 11.20 27.21
C THR A 505 18.50 10.81 25.75
N PHE A 506 18.83 11.71 24.82
CA PHE A 506 18.88 11.39 23.41
C PHE A 506 20.04 10.46 23.07
N ALA A 507 21.04 10.31 23.94
CA ALA A 507 22.16 9.38 23.71
C ALA A 507 21.70 7.93 23.57
N SER A 508 20.59 7.54 24.21
CA SER A 508 20.05 6.17 24.17
C SER A 508 18.98 5.95 23.10
N ILE A 509 18.67 6.97 22.27
CA ILE A 509 17.60 6.85 21.27
C ILE A 509 17.89 5.77 20.21
N GLY A 510 19.17 5.59 19.84
CA GLY A 510 19.56 4.54 18.91
C GLY A 510 19.30 3.15 19.47
N GLU A 511 19.68 2.91 20.72
CA GLU A 511 19.44 1.63 21.42
C GLU A 511 17.94 1.35 21.58
N ALA A 512 17.15 2.36 21.91
CA ALA A 512 15.70 2.23 22.04
C ALA A 512 15.04 1.84 20.71
N VAL A 513 15.41 2.50 19.61
CA VAL A 513 14.89 2.19 18.27
C VAL A 513 15.33 0.80 17.81
N GLU A 514 16.58 0.43 18.04
CA GLU A 514 17.06 -0.93 17.72
C GLU A 514 16.29 -1.99 18.51
N ALA A 515 16.03 -1.75 19.81
CA ALA A 515 15.28 -2.66 20.65
C ALA A 515 13.84 -2.85 20.16
N GLU A 516 13.14 -1.77 19.80
CA GLU A 516 11.77 -1.83 19.26
C GLU A 516 11.72 -2.58 17.92
N LEU A 517 12.63 -2.26 16.99
CA LEU A 517 12.68 -2.94 15.69
C LEU A 517 13.07 -4.42 15.84
N ALA A 518 13.99 -4.75 16.74
CA ALA A 518 14.37 -6.13 17.02
C ALA A 518 13.23 -6.93 17.67
N SER A 519 12.49 -6.30 18.60
CA SER A 519 11.30 -6.87 19.23
C SER A 519 10.21 -7.17 18.21
N LEU A 520 9.89 -6.20 17.35
CA LEU A 520 8.93 -6.39 16.26
C LEU A 520 9.39 -7.50 15.31
N ARG A 521 10.66 -7.50 14.89
CA ARG A 521 11.20 -8.54 14.00
C ARG A 521 11.05 -9.93 14.63
N ALA A 522 11.40 -10.09 15.90
CA ALA A 522 11.27 -11.36 16.61
C ALA A 522 9.81 -11.84 16.74
N ALA A 523 8.85 -10.91 16.84
CA ALA A 523 7.43 -11.23 16.94
C ALA A 523 6.75 -11.48 15.59
N ALA A 524 7.11 -10.71 14.55
CA ALA A 524 6.41 -10.65 13.28
C ALA A 524 7.04 -11.50 12.18
N VAL A 525 8.36 -11.72 12.17
CA VAL A 525 9.02 -12.49 11.11
C VAL A 525 8.91 -13.99 11.41
N ARG A 526 8.19 -14.72 10.55
CA ARG A 526 8.06 -16.18 10.61
C ARG A 526 9.15 -16.91 9.83
N GLY A 527 9.92 -16.17 9.04
CA GLY A 527 11.05 -16.66 8.26
C GLY A 527 10.83 -16.56 6.75
N TRP A 528 11.86 -16.95 6.00
CA TRP A 528 11.85 -16.92 4.54
C TRP A 528 11.38 -18.25 3.97
N GLU A 529 10.37 -18.20 3.11
CA GLU A 529 9.86 -19.36 2.39
C GLU A 529 10.29 -19.31 0.93
N ARG A 530 10.68 -20.47 0.39
CA ARG A 530 10.90 -20.58 -1.07
C ARG A 530 9.57 -20.80 -1.76
N LYS A 531 9.14 -19.82 -2.54
CA LYS A 531 7.97 -19.93 -3.41
C LYS A 531 8.42 -20.03 -4.86
N SER A 532 7.52 -20.52 -5.70
CA SER A 532 7.80 -20.60 -7.13
C SER A 532 6.56 -20.41 -7.97
N PHE A 533 6.75 -19.86 -9.15
CA PHE A 533 5.72 -19.76 -10.18
C PHE A 533 6.29 -20.21 -11.53
N THR A 534 5.40 -20.47 -12.49
CA THR A 534 5.78 -20.87 -13.85
C THR A 534 5.33 -19.80 -14.83
N LEU A 535 6.23 -19.45 -15.75
CA LEU A 535 5.99 -18.49 -16.81
C LEU A 535 6.59 -19.04 -18.11
N PHE A 536 5.75 -19.22 -19.13
CA PHE A 536 6.11 -19.72 -20.46
C PHE A 536 7.01 -20.96 -20.46
N GLY A 537 6.74 -21.90 -19.55
CA GLY A 537 7.47 -23.17 -19.42
C GLY A 537 8.69 -23.12 -18.49
N GLU A 538 9.11 -21.92 -18.07
CA GLU A 538 10.21 -21.74 -17.11
C GLU A 538 9.67 -21.61 -15.69
N LYS A 539 10.33 -22.26 -14.73
CA LYS A 539 10.04 -22.12 -13.31
C LYS A 539 10.91 -21.01 -12.71
N ILE A 540 10.32 -20.12 -11.93
CA ILE A 540 11.06 -19.08 -11.21
C ILE A 540 10.86 -19.34 -9.72
N GLU A 541 11.96 -19.54 -9.00
CA GLU A 541 12.00 -19.74 -7.56
C GLU A 541 12.58 -18.51 -6.87
N LEU A 542 11.91 -17.99 -5.86
CA LEU A 542 12.34 -16.82 -5.11
C LEU A 542 12.04 -16.97 -3.61
N PRO A 543 12.86 -16.36 -2.74
CA PRO A 543 12.54 -16.24 -1.32
C PRO A 543 11.43 -15.18 -1.14
N LEU A 544 10.41 -15.51 -0.35
CA LEU A 544 9.39 -14.55 0.10
C LEU A 544 9.33 -14.58 1.62
N LEU A 545 9.28 -13.40 2.24
CA LEU A 545 9.21 -13.24 3.69
C LEU A 545 7.79 -13.59 4.17
N ASN A 546 7.67 -14.52 5.11
CA ASN A 546 6.42 -14.81 5.79
C ASN A 546 6.30 -13.94 7.05
N LEU A 547 5.22 -13.17 7.12
CA LEU A 547 4.96 -12.21 8.19
C LEU A 547 3.72 -12.57 9.00
N ASP A 548 3.76 -12.25 10.29
CA ASP A 548 2.59 -12.17 11.15
C ASP A 548 2.05 -10.74 11.18
N TYR A 549 1.16 -10.43 10.23
CA TYR A 549 0.55 -9.11 10.13
C TYR A 549 -0.18 -8.69 11.41
N ALA A 550 -0.77 -9.62 12.18
CA ALA A 550 -1.43 -9.27 13.43
C ALA A 550 -0.45 -8.71 14.47
N LYS A 551 0.80 -9.17 14.46
CA LYS A 551 1.87 -8.63 15.32
C LYS A 551 2.34 -7.25 14.85
N ILE A 552 2.39 -7.01 13.54
CA ILE A 552 2.71 -5.69 12.98
C ILE A 552 1.61 -4.68 13.34
N VAL A 553 0.33 -5.05 13.18
CA VAL A 553 -0.81 -4.24 13.59
C VAL A 553 -0.74 -3.93 15.08
N ALA A 554 -0.59 -4.94 15.94
CA ALA A 554 -0.52 -4.74 17.39
C ALA A 554 0.64 -3.84 17.83
N PHE A 555 1.80 -3.92 17.16
CA PHE A 555 2.94 -3.04 17.43
C PHE A 555 2.62 -1.58 17.10
N ARG A 556 2.06 -1.32 15.92
CA ARG A 556 1.65 0.02 15.52
C ARG A 556 0.58 0.58 16.45
N ASP A 557 -0.45 -0.22 16.79
CA ASP A 557 -1.56 0.23 17.63
C ASP A 557 -1.07 0.57 19.05
N GLY A 558 -0.04 -0.13 19.55
CA GLY A 558 0.63 0.21 20.79
C GLY A 558 1.50 1.48 20.71
N ALA A 559 1.88 1.90 19.51
CA ALA A 559 2.56 3.17 19.27
C ALA A 559 1.58 4.33 19.09
N THR A 560 0.30 4.08 18.77
CA THR A 560 -0.77 5.09 18.65
C THR A 560 -1.44 5.43 19.97
#